data_AF-A0A503ACP4-F1
#
_entry.id   AF-A0A503ACP4-F1
#
_cell.length_a   1.000
_cell.length_b   1.000
_cell.length_c   1.000
_cell.angle_alpha   90.00
_cell.angle_beta   90.00
_cell.angle_gamma   90.00
#
_symmetry.space_group_name_H-M   'P 1'
#
loop_
_entity.id
_entity.type
_entity.pdbx_description
1 polymer ?
#
loop_
_entity_poly.entity_id
_entity_poly.type
_entity_poly.pdbx_seq_one_letter_code
_entity_poly.pdbx_strand_id
1 'polypeptide(L)'
;MSSETATMTVANAPSHRASRLDRFLMQGGIVITFLVVAVVATALIEPRFLNRLNLLNVMRNFALLLIPSLAQMLVMTAGGFDLSVGAVVAATSVVTAAVMLVGNGYFPGMELAVIIASLVIALGVGALVGLVNAGLVSAFSLSPFMVTLAMMSVLMGIALYFTQGIPIYGVTDSFVANVGRGQFLGLPIVLWAALGVLAACIVMQRFTALGRHIYAVGSDQRSARLSGVATGRTLIAAYMLAGLLAALTGYLMTSRLGSGQSTIGGTLALETIAAAVIGGVSLRGGVGRAELVALAALFLSVIANAMNLVQVDSRYQTLVLGAVLIIALAIERLLLRKRQS
;
A
#
# COMPACT_ATOMS: atom_id res chain seq x y z
N MET A 1 52.81 -36.58 -40.30
CA MET A 1 51.40 -36.37 -40.70
C MET A 1 50.60 -36.21 -39.40
N SER A 2 50.79 -35.09 -38.71
CA SER A 2 49.95 -33.87 -38.74
C SER A 2 48.55 -34.12 -38.15
N SER A 3 48.46 -33.83 -36.85
CA SER A 3 47.28 -33.77 -36.00
C SER A 3 46.36 -32.61 -36.41
N GLU A 4 45.12 -32.90 -36.81
CA GLU A 4 44.07 -31.89 -36.97
C GLU A 4 43.54 -31.45 -35.61
N THR A 5 43.86 -30.21 -35.25
CA THR A 5 43.33 -29.51 -34.08
C THR A 5 42.01 -28.86 -34.49
N ALA A 6 40.87 -29.48 -34.14
CA ALA A 6 39.56 -28.87 -34.32
C ALA A 6 39.43 -27.63 -33.42
N THR A 7 39.55 -26.46 -34.02
CA THR A 7 39.33 -25.17 -33.37
C THR A 7 37.81 -24.96 -33.25
N MET A 8 37.25 -25.21 -32.07
CA MET A 8 35.88 -24.78 -31.74
C MET A 8 35.84 -23.25 -31.75
N THR A 9 35.31 -22.67 -32.82
CA THR A 9 34.91 -21.26 -32.86
C THR A 9 33.78 -21.05 -31.85
N VAL A 10 34.09 -20.38 -30.74
CA VAL A 10 33.09 -19.83 -29.82
C VAL A 10 32.28 -18.80 -30.60
N ALA A 11 31.07 -19.18 -31.02
CA ALA A 11 30.12 -18.24 -31.59
C ALA A 11 29.74 -17.22 -30.52
N ASN A 12 30.21 -15.98 -30.68
CA ASN A 12 29.79 -14.85 -29.86
C ASN A 12 28.27 -14.68 -30.02
N ALA A 13 27.52 -15.00 -28.96
CA ALA A 13 26.10 -14.67 -28.89
C ALA A 13 25.92 -13.14 -29.03
N PRO A 14 24.92 -12.67 -29.80
CA PRO A 14 24.71 -11.24 -29.97
C PRO A 14 24.29 -10.62 -28.63
N SER A 15 25.13 -9.75 -28.07
CA SER A 15 24.77 -8.94 -26.92
C SER A 15 23.72 -7.91 -27.37
N HIS A 16 22.43 -8.22 -27.20
CA HIS A 16 21.36 -7.26 -27.40
C HIS A 16 21.55 -6.09 -26.41
N ARG A 17 22.17 -4.99 -26.87
CA ARG A 17 22.14 -3.71 -26.15
C ARG A 17 20.69 -3.27 -26.05
N ALA A 18 20.08 -3.47 -24.89
CA ALA A 18 18.72 -3.00 -24.62
C ALA A 18 18.57 -1.54 -25.05
N SER A 19 17.57 -1.28 -25.89
CA SER A 19 17.34 0.05 -26.45
C SER A 19 17.07 1.06 -25.32
N ARG A 20 17.20 2.36 -25.59
CA ARG A 20 16.85 3.40 -24.59
C ARG A 20 15.40 3.28 -24.13
N LEU A 21 14.51 2.83 -25.03
CA LEU A 21 13.10 2.56 -24.74
C LEU A 21 12.94 1.36 -23.80
N ASP A 22 13.68 0.26 -24.02
CA ASP A 22 13.62 -0.90 -23.13
C ASP A 22 14.08 -0.56 -21.72
N ARG A 23 15.14 0.24 -21.58
CA ARG A 23 15.62 0.70 -20.27
C ARG A 23 14.62 1.61 -19.55
N PHE A 24 13.95 2.52 -20.28
CA PHE A 24 12.91 3.38 -19.71
C PHE A 24 11.70 2.56 -19.23
N LEU A 25 11.22 1.61 -20.05
CA LEU A 25 10.13 0.72 -19.68
C LEU A 25 10.50 -0.17 -18.47
N MET A 26 11.73 -0.68 -18.42
CA MET A 26 12.24 -1.47 -17.29
C MET A 26 12.40 -0.68 -15.98
N GLN A 27 12.53 0.65 -16.04
CA GLN A 27 12.69 1.52 -14.88
C GLN A 27 11.38 2.12 -14.33
N GLY A 28 10.22 1.65 -14.82
CA GLY A 28 8.91 2.16 -14.41
C GLY A 28 8.35 3.27 -15.30
N GLY A 29 8.94 3.47 -16.49
CA GLY A 29 8.51 4.47 -17.46
C GLY A 29 7.05 4.32 -17.91
N ILE A 30 6.48 3.11 -17.87
CA ILE A 30 5.05 2.88 -18.15
C ILE A 30 4.15 3.63 -17.17
N VAL A 31 4.40 3.51 -15.85
CA VAL A 31 3.58 4.16 -14.82
C VAL A 31 3.66 5.67 -14.92
N ILE A 32 4.88 6.20 -15.15
CA ILE A 32 5.10 7.63 -15.35
C ILE A 32 4.34 8.12 -16.59
N THR A 33 4.39 7.37 -17.69
CA THR A 33 3.70 7.73 -18.94
C THR A 33 2.18 7.77 -18.73
N PHE A 34 1.60 6.74 -18.11
CA PHE A 34 0.18 6.72 -17.80
C PHE A 34 -0.23 7.83 -16.83
N LEU A 35 0.59 8.14 -15.83
CA LEU A 35 0.36 9.25 -14.91
C LEU A 35 0.34 10.60 -15.65
N VAL A 36 1.34 10.87 -16.48
CA VAL A 36 1.41 12.12 -17.25
C VAL A 36 0.21 12.25 -18.18
N VAL A 37 -0.13 11.17 -18.91
CA VAL A 37 -1.31 11.16 -19.78
C VAL A 37 -2.59 11.40 -18.99
N ALA A 38 -2.78 10.73 -17.85
CA ALA A 38 -3.96 10.91 -17.00
C ALA A 38 -4.09 12.35 -16.49
N VAL A 39 -2.99 12.95 -16.02
CA VAL A 39 -2.97 14.34 -15.52
C VAL A 39 -3.29 15.32 -16.65
N VAL A 40 -2.63 15.21 -17.80
CA VAL A 40 -2.84 16.11 -18.94
C VAL A 40 -4.25 15.96 -19.50
N ALA A 41 -4.71 14.73 -19.73
CA ALA A 41 -6.06 14.48 -20.25
C ALA A 41 -7.13 15.02 -19.30
N THR A 42 -7.00 14.77 -17.99
CA THR A 42 -7.97 15.27 -17.00
C THR A 42 -7.96 16.80 -16.94
N ALA A 43 -6.79 17.43 -16.97
CA ALA A 43 -6.69 18.89 -16.97
C ALA A 43 -7.32 19.55 -18.21
N LEU A 44 -7.28 18.87 -19.36
CA LEU A 44 -7.90 19.35 -20.60
C LEU A 44 -9.42 19.13 -20.63
N ILE A 45 -9.90 18.00 -20.10
CA ILE A 45 -11.32 17.65 -20.07
C ILE A 45 -12.07 18.44 -19.00
N GLU A 46 -11.45 18.63 -17.85
CA GLU A 46 -12.10 19.18 -16.66
C GLU A 46 -11.25 20.30 -16.03
N PRO A 47 -11.52 21.58 -16.34
CA PRO A 47 -10.76 22.71 -15.82
C PRO A 47 -10.76 22.79 -14.28
N ARG A 48 -11.78 22.25 -13.60
CA ARG A 48 -11.85 22.20 -12.13
C ARG A 48 -10.79 21.28 -11.53
N PHE A 49 -10.16 20.41 -12.33
CA PHE A 49 -9.10 19.51 -11.88
C PHE A 49 -7.92 20.26 -11.25
N LEU A 50 -7.50 21.38 -11.86
CA LEU A 50 -6.38 22.19 -11.37
C LEU A 50 -6.79 23.19 -10.27
N ASN A 51 -8.04 23.17 -9.81
CA ASN A 51 -8.46 23.99 -8.69
C ASN A 51 -7.68 23.59 -7.42
N ARG A 52 -7.22 24.58 -6.65
CA ARG A 52 -6.49 24.35 -5.39
C ARG A 52 -7.20 23.38 -4.44
N LEU A 53 -8.50 23.53 -4.25
CA LEU A 53 -9.28 22.65 -3.37
C LEU A 53 -9.30 21.21 -3.90
N ASN A 54 -9.39 21.05 -5.22
CA ASN A 54 -9.34 19.74 -5.85
C ASN A 54 -7.95 19.10 -5.69
N LEU A 55 -6.87 19.84 -5.98
CA LEU A 55 -5.49 19.39 -5.77
C LEU A 55 -5.24 18.95 -4.33
N LEU A 56 -5.72 19.71 -3.34
CA LEU A 56 -5.63 19.31 -1.93
C LEU A 56 -6.40 18.02 -1.63
N ASN A 57 -7.56 17.81 -2.27
CA ASN A 57 -8.33 16.58 -2.12
C ASN A 57 -7.64 15.38 -2.79
N VAL A 58 -7.07 15.57 -3.98
CA VAL A 58 -6.25 14.55 -4.66
C VAL A 58 -5.07 14.16 -3.78
N MET A 59 -4.36 15.13 -3.20
CA MET A 59 -3.23 14.88 -2.29
C MET A 59 -3.63 14.09 -1.04
N ARG A 60 -4.80 14.40 -0.44
CA ARG A 60 -5.32 13.63 0.71
C ARG A 60 -5.68 12.20 0.33
N ASN A 61 -6.38 12.00 -0.80
CA ASN A 61 -6.74 10.67 -1.29
C ASN A 61 -5.50 9.85 -1.62
N PHE A 62 -4.54 10.47 -2.32
CA PHE A 62 -3.24 9.88 -2.62
C PHE A 62 -2.51 9.43 -1.37
N ALA A 63 -2.43 10.28 -0.34
CA ALA A 63 -1.76 9.93 0.91
C ALA A 63 -2.41 8.71 1.60
N LEU A 64 -3.75 8.66 1.62
CA LEU A 64 -4.52 7.58 2.25
C LEU A 64 -4.47 6.27 1.45
N LEU A 65 -4.23 6.32 0.14
CA LEU A 65 -3.98 5.11 -0.67
C LEU A 65 -2.51 4.69 -0.65
N LEU A 66 -1.57 5.64 -0.57
CA LEU A 66 -0.14 5.38 -0.60
C LEU A 66 0.32 4.55 0.59
N ILE A 67 -0.01 4.97 1.81
CA ILE A 67 0.44 4.30 3.04
C ILE A 67 0.07 2.80 3.05
N PRO A 68 -1.20 2.40 2.82
CA PRO A 68 -1.55 0.98 2.80
C PRO A 68 -1.04 0.28 1.51
N SER A 69 -0.77 1.00 0.41
CA SER A 69 -0.11 0.40 -0.76
C SER A 69 1.34 0.03 -0.48
N LEU A 70 2.05 0.85 0.32
CA LEU A 70 3.39 0.52 0.80
C LEU A 70 3.36 -0.68 1.77
N ALA A 71 2.33 -0.79 2.62
CA ALA A 71 2.08 -1.96 3.46
C ALA A 71 1.96 -3.24 2.60
N GLN A 72 1.07 -3.20 1.61
CA GLN A 72 0.83 -4.32 0.70
C GLN A 72 2.09 -4.68 -0.10
N MET A 73 2.84 -3.68 -0.58
CA MET A 73 4.12 -3.90 -1.26
C MET A 73 5.11 -4.68 -0.39
N LEU A 74 5.25 -4.35 0.91
CA LEU A 74 6.20 -5.05 1.78
C LEU A 74 5.86 -6.54 1.90
N VAL A 75 4.58 -6.85 2.08
CA VAL A 75 4.08 -8.23 2.18
C VAL A 75 4.23 -8.98 0.85
N MET A 76 3.85 -8.35 -0.26
CA MET A 76 4.01 -8.92 -1.60
C MET A 76 5.47 -9.17 -1.95
N THR A 77 6.36 -8.24 -1.62
CA THR A 77 7.81 -8.40 -1.85
C THR A 77 8.37 -9.57 -1.05
N ALA A 78 7.82 -9.86 0.14
CA ALA A 78 8.17 -11.04 0.94
C ALA A 78 7.56 -12.36 0.43
N GLY A 79 6.78 -12.34 -0.66
CA GLY A 79 6.11 -13.51 -1.24
C GLY A 79 4.74 -13.83 -0.62
N GLY A 80 4.10 -12.88 0.05
CA GLY A 80 2.80 -13.04 0.70
C GLY A 80 1.71 -12.12 0.16
N PHE A 81 0.54 -12.16 0.81
CA PHE A 81 -0.59 -11.26 0.54
C PHE A 81 -1.25 -10.87 1.87
N ASP A 82 -1.63 -9.61 2.03
CA ASP A 82 -2.44 -9.17 3.17
C ASP A 82 -3.78 -8.58 2.73
N LEU A 83 -4.79 -9.45 2.61
CA LEU A 83 -6.16 -9.02 2.34
C LEU A 83 -6.84 -8.35 3.54
N SER A 84 -6.27 -8.47 4.75
CA SER A 84 -6.83 -7.87 5.94
C SER A 84 -6.52 -6.37 6.06
N VAL A 85 -5.66 -5.80 5.20
CA VAL A 85 -5.24 -4.39 5.25
C VAL A 85 -6.43 -3.42 5.39
N GLY A 86 -7.48 -3.60 4.59
CA GLY A 86 -8.68 -2.76 4.65
C GLY A 86 -9.49 -2.94 5.93
N ALA A 87 -9.56 -4.17 6.45
CA ALA A 87 -10.21 -4.45 7.73
C ALA A 87 -9.42 -3.93 8.93
N VAL A 88 -8.08 -3.89 8.85
CA VAL A 88 -7.23 -3.22 9.85
C VAL A 88 -7.49 -1.72 9.82
N VAL A 89 -7.62 -1.09 8.65
CA VAL A 89 -8.01 0.33 8.53
C VAL A 89 -9.36 0.58 9.23
N ALA A 90 -10.38 -0.25 8.97
CA ALA A 90 -11.69 -0.13 9.61
C ALA A 90 -11.61 -0.31 11.13
N ALA A 91 -11.00 -1.40 11.60
CA ALA A 91 -10.90 -1.71 13.02
C ALA A 91 -10.13 -0.62 13.78
N THR A 92 -9.02 -0.14 13.22
CA THR A 92 -8.23 0.94 13.85
C THR A 92 -8.91 2.31 13.77
N SER A 93 -9.79 2.54 12.79
CA SER A 93 -10.65 3.73 12.79
C SER A 93 -11.67 3.71 13.92
N VAL A 94 -12.33 2.56 14.13
CA VAL A 94 -13.24 2.34 15.26
C VAL A 94 -12.51 2.50 16.59
N VAL A 95 -11.33 1.89 16.74
CA VAL A 95 -10.50 1.98 17.95
C VAL A 95 -10.07 3.43 18.21
N THR A 96 -9.61 4.15 17.19
CA THR A 96 -9.20 5.56 17.32
C THR A 96 -10.37 6.39 17.87
N ALA A 97 -11.56 6.26 17.27
CA ALA A 97 -12.72 7.03 17.70
C ALA A 97 -13.23 6.62 19.09
N ALA A 98 -13.24 5.32 19.41
CA ALA A 98 -13.65 4.84 20.73
C ALA A 98 -12.72 5.33 21.84
N VAL A 99 -11.41 5.29 21.63
CA VAL A 99 -10.41 5.81 22.59
C VAL A 99 -10.59 7.31 22.78
N MET A 100 -10.81 8.08 21.71
CA MET A 100 -11.05 9.52 21.82
C MET A 100 -12.36 9.84 22.54
N LEU A 101 -13.45 9.16 22.20
CA LEU A 101 -14.75 9.37 22.83
C LEU A 101 -14.68 9.18 24.35
N VAL A 102 -14.06 8.07 24.79
CA VAL A 102 -13.87 7.78 26.21
C VAL A 102 -12.86 8.75 26.84
N GLY A 103 -11.72 8.97 26.18
CA GLY A 103 -10.63 9.81 26.68
C GLY A 103 -11.04 11.27 26.87
N ASN A 104 -11.81 11.83 25.93
CA ASN A 104 -12.33 13.20 26.02
C ASN A 104 -13.28 13.37 27.22
N GLY A 105 -14.01 12.32 27.61
CA GLY A 105 -14.89 12.34 28.78
C GLY A 105 -14.15 12.25 30.13
N TYR A 106 -13.17 11.35 30.23
CA TYR A 106 -12.43 11.11 31.48
C TYR A 106 -11.26 12.08 31.72
N PHE A 107 -10.69 12.66 30.66
CA PHE A 107 -9.50 13.53 30.75
C PHE A 107 -9.72 14.88 30.06
N PRO A 108 -10.68 15.71 30.55
CA PRO A 108 -10.96 17.01 29.96
C PRO A 108 -9.71 17.92 29.99
N GLY A 109 -9.45 18.61 28.88
CA GLY A 109 -8.28 19.48 28.73
C GLY A 109 -6.96 18.77 28.38
N MET A 110 -6.93 17.43 28.34
CA MET A 110 -5.75 16.64 27.96
C MET A 110 -5.83 16.13 26.50
N GLU A 111 -6.39 16.93 25.61
CA GLU A 111 -6.66 16.55 24.20
C GLU A 111 -5.45 15.95 23.50
N LEU A 112 -4.27 16.56 23.64
CA LEU A 112 -3.05 16.08 22.99
C LEU A 112 -2.67 14.67 23.49
N ALA A 113 -2.83 14.40 24.78
CA ALA A 113 -2.56 13.09 25.36
C ALA A 113 -3.54 12.04 24.86
N VAL A 114 -4.84 12.39 24.76
CA VAL A 114 -5.88 11.52 24.20
C VAL A 114 -5.59 11.19 22.72
N ILE A 115 -5.18 12.19 21.95
CA ILE A 115 -4.78 12.02 20.54
C ILE A 115 -3.60 11.06 20.42
N ILE A 116 -2.52 11.28 21.18
CA ILE A 116 -1.34 10.40 21.16
C ILE A 116 -1.68 8.99 21.65
N ALA A 117 -2.48 8.86 22.71
CA ALA A 117 -2.92 7.56 23.23
C ALA A 117 -3.70 6.77 22.17
N SER A 118 -4.64 7.42 21.47
CA SER A 118 -5.40 6.78 20.39
C SER A 118 -4.51 6.30 19.24
N LEU A 119 -3.48 7.07 18.87
CA LEU A 119 -2.49 6.66 17.87
C LEU A 119 -1.72 5.41 18.33
N VAL A 120 -1.19 5.42 19.54
CA VAL A 120 -0.39 4.30 20.08
C VAL A 120 -1.23 3.03 20.16
N ILE A 121 -2.47 3.13 20.65
CA ILE A 121 -3.38 1.98 20.74
C ILE A 121 -3.76 1.48 19.34
N ALA A 122 -4.08 2.37 18.39
CA ALA A 122 -4.39 1.99 17.02
C ALA A 122 -3.21 1.27 16.35
N LEU A 123 -1.98 1.80 16.48
CA LEU A 123 -0.77 1.16 15.98
C LEU A 123 -0.53 -0.20 16.65
N GLY A 124 -0.78 -0.31 17.96
CA GLY A 124 -0.71 -1.57 18.71
C GLY A 124 -1.66 -2.64 18.15
N VAL A 125 -2.91 -2.27 17.84
CA VAL A 125 -3.88 -3.17 17.20
C VAL A 125 -3.40 -3.61 15.81
N GLY A 126 -2.90 -2.68 14.99
CA GLY A 126 -2.33 -3.03 13.68
C GLY A 126 -1.15 -3.98 13.76
N ALA A 127 -0.20 -3.70 14.65
CA ALA A 127 0.96 -4.55 14.89
C ALA A 127 0.55 -5.95 15.37
N LEU A 128 -0.45 -6.03 16.27
CA LEU A 128 -0.97 -7.29 16.77
C LEU A 128 -1.60 -8.12 15.64
N VAL A 129 -2.43 -7.51 14.79
CA VAL A 129 -3.01 -8.22 13.63
C VAL A 129 -1.90 -8.72 12.70
N GLY A 130 -0.92 -7.87 12.38
CA GLY A 130 0.22 -8.25 11.56
C GLY A 130 1.01 -9.42 12.17
N LEU A 131 1.23 -9.39 13.48
CA LEU A 131 1.89 -10.47 14.22
C LEU A 131 1.09 -11.77 14.19
N VAL A 132 -0.24 -11.70 14.36
CA VAL A 132 -1.13 -12.88 14.30
C VAL A 132 -1.13 -13.47 12.89
N ASN A 133 -1.31 -12.65 11.85
CA ASN A 133 -1.27 -13.09 10.46
C ASN A 133 0.06 -13.79 10.15
N ALA A 134 1.18 -13.15 10.49
CA ALA A 134 2.50 -13.71 10.23
C ALA A 134 2.80 -14.95 11.07
N GLY A 135 2.37 -14.96 12.33
CA GLY A 135 2.50 -16.09 13.24
C GLY A 135 1.77 -17.30 12.70
N LEU A 136 0.52 -17.13 12.24
CA LEU A 136 -0.26 -18.19 11.63
C LEU A 136 0.37 -18.71 10.34
N VAL A 137 0.83 -17.81 9.47
CA VAL A 137 1.53 -18.19 8.21
C VAL A 137 2.84 -18.92 8.50
N SER A 138 3.67 -18.40 9.40
CA SER A 138 5.02 -18.91 9.64
C SER A 138 5.07 -20.16 10.52
N ALA A 139 4.17 -20.29 11.51
CA ALA A 139 4.15 -21.43 12.42
C ALA A 139 3.41 -22.63 11.84
N PHE A 140 2.29 -22.40 11.13
CA PHE A 140 1.42 -23.48 10.63
C PHE A 140 1.54 -23.72 9.13
N SER A 141 2.42 -23.00 8.43
CA SER A 141 2.59 -23.11 6.97
C SER A 141 1.29 -22.91 6.19
N LEU A 142 0.37 -22.11 6.73
CA LEU A 142 -0.89 -21.78 6.08
C LEU A 142 -0.64 -20.80 4.92
N SER A 143 -1.46 -20.90 3.88
CA SER A 143 -1.43 -19.92 2.78
C SER A 143 -1.73 -18.52 3.32
N PRO A 144 -0.88 -17.51 3.06
CA PRO A 144 -1.11 -16.15 3.55
C PRO A 144 -2.41 -15.53 3.05
N PHE A 145 -2.82 -15.89 1.82
CA PHE A 145 -4.10 -15.47 1.27
C PHE A 145 -5.28 -15.94 2.14
N MET A 146 -5.29 -17.21 2.56
CA MET A 146 -6.38 -17.77 3.38
C MET A 146 -6.41 -17.16 4.77
N VAL A 147 -5.24 -17.01 5.41
CA VAL A 147 -5.12 -16.43 6.75
C VAL A 147 -5.64 -14.99 6.76
N THR A 148 -5.19 -14.17 5.82
CA THR A 148 -5.52 -12.74 5.81
C THR A 148 -6.94 -12.48 5.33
N LEU A 149 -7.49 -13.34 4.45
CA LEU A 149 -8.92 -13.31 4.11
C LEU A 149 -9.79 -13.66 5.33
N ALA A 150 -9.43 -14.69 6.11
CA ALA A 150 -10.14 -15.04 7.33
C ALA A 150 -10.03 -13.93 8.38
N MET A 151 -8.84 -13.35 8.57
CA MET A 151 -8.60 -12.24 9.48
C MET A 151 -9.41 -10.99 9.09
N MET A 152 -9.54 -10.72 7.79
CA MET A 152 -10.40 -9.65 7.28
C MET A 152 -11.85 -9.82 7.78
N SER A 153 -12.42 -11.02 7.65
CA SER A 153 -13.77 -11.33 8.12
C SER A 153 -13.90 -11.21 9.64
N VAL A 154 -12.91 -11.68 10.41
CA VAL A 154 -12.89 -11.56 11.87
C VAL A 154 -12.88 -10.09 12.30
N LEU A 155 -12.00 -9.27 11.73
CA LEU A 155 -11.90 -7.85 12.06
C LEU A 155 -13.15 -7.07 11.66
N MET A 156 -13.71 -7.32 10.48
CA MET A 156 -14.95 -6.68 10.05
C MET A 156 -16.12 -7.08 10.98
N GLY A 157 -16.20 -8.34 11.38
CA GLY A 157 -17.19 -8.82 12.35
C GLY A 157 -17.05 -8.15 13.71
N ILE A 158 -15.82 -8.05 14.25
CA ILE A 158 -15.55 -7.36 15.52
C ILE A 158 -15.91 -5.87 15.43
N ALA A 159 -15.49 -5.19 14.36
CA ALA A 159 -15.78 -3.78 14.15
C ALA A 159 -17.30 -3.52 14.04
N LEU A 160 -18.03 -4.35 13.30
CA LEU A 160 -19.48 -4.26 13.18
C LEU A 160 -20.19 -4.56 14.51
N TYR A 161 -19.76 -5.60 15.23
CA TYR A 161 -20.30 -5.93 16.54
C TYR A 161 -20.10 -4.78 17.54
N PHE A 162 -18.93 -4.16 17.55
CA PHE A 162 -18.65 -3.06 18.47
C PHE A 162 -19.43 -1.78 18.11
N THR A 163 -19.57 -1.49 16.82
CA THR A 163 -20.25 -0.28 16.33
C THR A 163 -21.77 -0.43 16.20
N GLN A 164 -22.29 -1.67 16.19
CA GLN A 164 -23.67 -1.98 15.79
C GLN A 164 -24.03 -1.40 14.41
N GLY A 165 -23.04 -1.22 13.53
CA GLY A 165 -23.19 -0.59 12.23
C GLY A 165 -23.32 0.95 12.25
N ILE A 166 -23.22 1.59 13.42
CA ILE A 166 -23.33 3.05 13.58
C ILE A 166 -21.92 3.65 13.77
N PRO A 167 -21.54 4.69 13.01
CA PRO A 167 -20.27 5.37 13.21
C PRO A 167 -20.09 5.92 14.64
N ILE A 168 -18.88 5.80 15.17
CA ILE A 168 -18.53 6.37 16.48
C ILE A 168 -18.11 7.83 16.29
N TYR A 169 -18.93 8.74 16.81
CA TYR A 169 -18.64 10.19 16.84
C TYR A 169 -17.96 10.58 18.15
N GLY A 170 -17.62 11.87 18.30
CA GLY A 170 -16.97 12.40 19.50
C GLY A 170 -15.45 12.29 19.50
N VAL A 171 -14.84 12.18 18.31
CA VAL A 171 -13.40 12.39 18.14
C VAL A 171 -13.04 13.83 18.51
N THR A 172 -11.80 14.05 18.97
CA THR A 172 -11.35 15.37 19.41
C THR A 172 -11.36 16.39 18.26
N ASP A 173 -11.92 17.57 18.46
CA ASP A 173 -12.04 18.57 17.39
C ASP A 173 -10.68 19.04 16.86
N SER A 174 -9.70 19.22 17.75
CA SER A 174 -8.33 19.59 17.38
C SER A 174 -7.65 18.51 16.54
N PHE A 175 -8.03 17.23 16.68
CA PHE A 175 -7.57 16.15 15.81
C PHE A 175 -8.10 16.31 14.38
N VAL A 176 -9.40 16.59 14.23
CA VAL A 176 -10.01 16.80 12.90
C VAL A 176 -9.49 18.08 12.25
N ALA A 177 -9.36 19.16 13.02
CA ALA A 177 -8.89 20.45 12.54
C ALA A 177 -7.41 20.41 12.15
N ASN A 178 -6.55 19.87 13.01
CA ASN A 178 -5.10 19.94 12.83
C ASN A 178 -4.54 18.76 12.05
N VAL A 179 -5.07 17.55 12.18
CA VAL A 179 -4.55 16.38 11.46
C VAL A 179 -5.31 16.15 10.14
N GLY A 180 -6.64 16.11 10.19
CA GLY A 180 -7.46 15.79 9.02
C GLY A 180 -7.56 16.90 8.00
N ARG A 181 -7.82 18.13 8.47
CA ARG A 181 -7.97 19.32 7.63
C ARG A 181 -6.73 20.21 7.57
N GLY A 182 -5.84 20.05 8.53
CA GLY A 182 -4.68 20.91 8.71
C GLY A 182 -3.71 20.87 7.54
N GLN A 183 -3.01 21.99 7.36
CA GLN A 183 -2.05 22.19 6.29
C GLN A 183 -0.73 22.67 6.87
N PHE A 184 0.37 22.15 6.33
CA PHE A 184 1.71 22.63 6.61
C PHE A 184 2.38 22.98 5.29
N LEU A 185 2.91 24.20 5.18
CA LEU A 185 3.45 24.78 3.93
C LEU A 185 2.46 24.72 2.75
N GLY A 186 1.17 24.91 3.03
CA GLY A 186 0.11 24.87 2.02
C GLY A 186 -0.28 23.47 1.52
N LEU A 187 0.32 22.42 2.07
CA LEU A 187 0.04 21.01 1.74
C LEU A 187 -0.65 20.30 2.92
N PRO A 188 -1.53 19.30 2.68
CA PRO A 188 -2.21 18.59 3.77
C PRO A 188 -1.24 17.87 4.72
N ILE A 189 -1.50 17.90 6.03
CA ILE A 189 -0.66 17.20 7.01
C ILE A 189 -0.62 15.68 6.76
N VAL A 190 -1.74 15.10 6.32
CA VAL A 190 -1.82 13.68 5.91
C VAL A 190 -0.83 13.35 4.78
N LEU A 191 -0.56 14.29 3.86
CA LEU A 191 0.44 14.10 2.80
C LEU A 191 1.84 14.02 3.37
N TRP A 192 2.19 14.89 4.33
CA TRP A 192 3.48 14.85 4.99
C TRP A 192 3.72 13.53 5.73
N ALA A 193 2.68 13.00 6.40
CA ALA A 193 2.75 11.67 7.01
C ALA A 193 3.03 10.58 5.96
N ALA A 194 2.33 10.60 4.82
CA ALA A 194 2.54 9.63 3.75
C ALA A 194 3.93 9.75 3.09
N LEU A 195 4.45 10.96 2.89
CA LEU A 195 5.81 11.19 2.38
C LEU A 195 6.88 10.74 3.38
N GLY A 196 6.65 10.93 4.68
CA GLY A 196 7.51 10.41 5.74
C GLY A 196 7.57 8.87 5.73
N VAL A 197 6.41 8.22 5.60
CA VAL A 197 6.32 6.75 5.44
C VAL A 197 7.04 6.30 4.18
N LEU A 198 6.83 6.97 3.04
CA LEU A 198 7.51 6.66 1.78
C LEU A 198 9.03 6.74 1.94
N ALA A 199 9.54 7.83 2.53
CA ALA A 199 10.96 8.00 2.80
C ALA A 199 11.50 6.88 3.71
N ALA A 200 10.77 6.55 4.78
CA ALA A 200 11.13 5.46 5.68
C ALA A 200 11.18 4.10 4.96
N CYS A 201 10.21 3.80 4.09
CA CYS A 201 10.21 2.57 3.28
C CYS A 201 11.38 2.53 2.29
N ILE A 202 11.71 3.64 1.61
CA ILE A 202 12.85 3.73 0.70
C ILE A 202 14.15 3.47 1.46
N VAL A 203 14.33 4.13 2.61
CA VAL A 203 15.53 3.96 3.45
C VAL A 203 15.63 2.51 3.94
N MET A 204 14.53 1.95 4.43
CA MET A 204 14.47 0.58 4.90
C MET A 204 14.85 -0.41 3.78
N GLN A 205 14.28 -0.27 2.58
CA GLN A 205 14.55 -1.15 1.45
C GLN A 205 16.01 -1.10 0.99
N ARG A 206 16.60 0.10 0.91
CA ARG A 206 17.93 0.29 0.32
C ARG A 206 19.07 0.08 1.30
N PHE A 207 18.89 0.48 2.56
CA PHE A 207 20.00 0.63 3.50
C PHE A 207 19.96 -0.33 4.69
N THR A 208 18.86 -1.06 4.92
CA THR A 208 18.75 -1.96 6.09
C THR A 208 18.88 -3.44 5.74
N ALA A 209 19.30 -4.24 6.73
CA ALA A 209 19.32 -5.70 6.61
C ALA A 209 17.91 -6.27 6.43
N LEU A 210 16.90 -5.69 7.11
CA LEU A 210 15.50 -6.11 6.98
C LEU A 210 15.02 -6.01 5.53
N GLY A 211 15.33 -4.89 4.85
CA GLY A 211 15.03 -4.72 3.42
C GLY A 211 15.61 -5.87 2.59
N ARG A 212 16.93 -6.11 2.67
CA ARG A 212 17.60 -7.20 1.95
C ARG A 212 17.00 -8.57 2.26
N HIS A 213 16.67 -8.85 3.53
CA HIS A 213 16.03 -10.11 3.92
C HIS A 213 14.65 -10.27 3.31
N ILE A 214 13.83 -9.22 3.25
CA ILE A 214 12.49 -9.27 2.62
C ILE A 214 12.61 -9.66 1.15
N TYR A 215 13.50 -9.02 0.38
CA TYR A 215 13.73 -9.38 -1.02
C TYR A 215 14.28 -10.80 -1.19
N ALA A 216 15.23 -11.22 -0.35
CA ALA A 216 15.79 -12.56 -0.39
C ALA A 216 14.73 -13.64 -0.13
N VAL A 217 13.92 -13.46 0.92
CA VAL A 217 12.84 -14.38 1.31
C VAL A 217 11.79 -14.48 0.20
N GLY A 218 11.40 -13.36 -0.41
CA GLY A 218 10.42 -13.38 -1.48
C GLY A 218 10.94 -13.90 -2.82
N SER A 219 12.26 -13.87 -3.06
CA SER A 219 12.85 -14.44 -4.29
C SER A 219 12.89 -15.96 -4.22
N ASP A 220 13.41 -16.49 -3.12
CA ASP A 220 13.42 -17.93 -2.82
C ASP A 220 13.63 -18.13 -1.31
N GLN A 221 12.56 -18.55 -0.63
CA GLN A 221 12.57 -18.76 0.82
C GLN A 221 13.54 -19.87 1.25
N ARG A 222 13.71 -20.92 0.43
CA ARG A 222 14.63 -22.03 0.74
C ARG A 222 16.07 -21.58 0.63
N SER A 223 16.42 -20.89 -0.45
CA SER A 223 17.76 -20.33 -0.66
C SER A 223 18.11 -19.26 0.38
N ALA A 224 17.15 -18.42 0.77
CA ALA A 224 17.32 -17.45 1.85
C ALA A 224 17.63 -18.13 3.19
N ARG A 225 16.92 -19.22 3.52
CA ARG A 225 17.16 -20.00 4.75
C ARG A 225 18.54 -20.65 4.76
N LEU A 226 18.96 -21.24 3.63
CA LEU A 226 20.31 -21.82 3.49
C LEU A 226 21.42 -20.76 3.59
N SER A 227 21.10 -19.51 3.27
CA SER A 227 22.00 -18.36 3.41
C SER A 227 21.97 -17.72 4.81
N GLY A 228 21.34 -18.38 5.80
CA GLY A 228 21.30 -17.92 7.18
C GLY A 228 20.22 -16.86 7.49
N VAL A 229 19.32 -16.56 6.56
CA VAL A 229 18.23 -15.60 6.81
C VAL A 229 17.13 -16.27 7.64
N ALA A 230 16.77 -15.64 8.76
CA ALA A 230 15.67 -16.10 9.61
C ALA A 230 14.30 -15.81 8.97
N THR A 231 13.91 -16.63 7.98
CA THR A 231 12.74 -16.39 7.11
C THR A 231 11.45 -16.13 7.89
N GLY A 232 11.21 -16.84 9.00
CA GLY A 232 10.04 -16.63 9.86
C GLY A 232 10.03 -15.24 10.50
N ARG A 233 11.17 -14.78 11.04
CA ARG A 233 11.30 -13.43 11.62
C ARG A 233 11.14 -12.34 10.57
N THR A 234 11.63 -12.57 9.35
CA THR A 234 11.46 -11.65 8.22
C THR A 234 10.00 -11.50 7.82
N LEU A 235 9.26 -12.61 7.74
CA LEU A 235 7.81 -12.58 7.48
C LEU A 235 7.06 -11.86 8.60
N ILE A 236 7.36 -12.17 9.87
CA ILE A 236 6.78 -11.47 11.03
C ILE A 236 7.01 -9.96 10.93
N ALA A 237 8.23 -9.52 10.65
CA ALA A 237 8.53 -8.11 10.47
C ALA A 237 7.75 -7.48 9.31
N ALA A 238 7.63 -8.16 8.16
CA ALA A 238 6.92 -7.63 7.00
C ALA A 238 5.42 -7.40 7.27
N TYR A 239 4.72 -8.38 7.87
CA TYR A 239 3.30 -8.26 8.18
C TYR A 239 3.03 -7.33 9.38
N MET A 240 3.91 -7.30 10.40
CA MET A 240 3.77 -6.32 11.49
C MET A 240 3.91 -4.88 10.96
N LEU A 241 4.88 -4.62 10.09
CA LEU A 241 5.02 -3.32 9.43
C LEU A 241 3.79 -3.00 8.57
N ALA A 242 3.26 -3.98 7.83
CA ALA A 242 2.05 -3.79 7.06
C ALA A 242 0.84 -3.43 7.94
N GLY A 243 0.66 -4.14 9.07
CA GLY A 243 -0.38 -3.85 10.06
C GLY A 243 -0.22 -2.47 10.69
N LEU A 244 1.00 -2.03 11.00
CA LEU A 244 1.30 -0.67 11.50
C LEU A 244 0.91 0.41 10.49
N LEU A 245 1.27 0.22 9.22
CA LEU A 245 0.94 1.17 8.16
C LEU A 245 -0.57 1.21 7.87
N ALA A 246 -1.24 0.06 7.90
CA ALA A 246 -2.69 -0.02 7.80
C ALA A 246 -3.37 0.69 8.98
N ALA A 247 -2.87 0.50 10.21
CA ALA A 247 -3.37 1.18 11.40
C ALA A 247 -3.20 2.70 11.33
N LEU A 248 -2.02 3.17 10.87
CA LEU A 248 -1.77 4.59 10.64
C LEU A 248 -2.77 5.16 9.61
N THR A 249 -3.11 4.37 8.58
CA THR A 249 -4.12 4.76 7.59
C THR A 249 -5.50 4.90 8.23
N GLY A 250 -5.94 3.94 9.05
CA GLY A 250 -7.21 4.01 9.79
C GLY A 250 -7.29 5.21 10.73
N TYR A 251 -6.20 5.50 11.45
CA TYR A 251 -6.07 6.70 12.28
C TYR A 251 -6.20 7.99 11.45
N LEU A 252 -5.46 8.11 10.33
CA LEU A 252 -5.53 9.29 9.46
C LEU A 252 -6.89 9.42 8.76
N MET A 253 -7.52 8.33 8.35
CA MET A 253 -8.89 8.34 7.81
C MET A 253 -9.89 8.85 8.83
N THR A 254 -9.77 8.44 10.09
CA THR A 254 -10.62 8.91 11.20
C THR A 254 -10.49 10.41 11.40
N SER A 255 -9.27 10.96 11.32
CA SER A 255 -9.03 12.40 11.40
C SER A 255 -9.77 13.18 10.30
N ARG A 256 -9.89 12.59 9.11
CA ARG A 256 -10.55 13.21 7.96
C ARG A 256 -12.07 13.10 8.04
N LEU A 257 -12.57 11.95 8.47
CA LEU A 257 -14.00 11.64 8.51
C LEU A 257 -14.69 12.16 9.78
N GLY A 258 -13.93 12.51 10.83
CA GLY A 258 -14.49 12.96 12.10
C GLY A 258 -15.25 11.88 12.87
N SER A 259 -15.07 10.61 12.49
CA SER A 259 -15.79 9.47 13.04
C SER A 259 -15.04 8.17 12.79
N GLY A 260 -15.23 7.20 13.69
CA GLY A 260 -14.77 5.83 13.52
C GLY A 260 -15.78 5.03 12.72
N GLN A 261 -15.36 4.46 11.60
CA GLN A 261 -16.26 3.75 10.68
C GLN A 261 -15.84 2.28 10.51
N SER A 262 -16.80 1.36 10.67
CA SER A 262 -16.59 -0.08 10.52
C SER A 262 -16.68 -0.56 9.06
N THR A 263 -17.14 0.29 8.13
CA THR A 263 -17.36 -0.05 6.72
C THR A 263 -16.34 0.54 5.76
N ILE A 264 -15.40 1.37 6.25
CA ILE A 264 -14.32 1.88 5.40
C ILE A 264 -13.36 0.75 5.05
N GLY A 265 -12.68 0.88 3.90
CA GLY A 265 -11.62 -0.05 3.53
C GLY A 265 -12.06 -1.36 2.90
N GLY A 266 -13.35 -1.57 2.62
CA GLY A 266 -13.83 -2.79 1.94
C GLY A 266 -13.16 -3.06 0.59
N THR A 267 -12.79 -2.02 -0.16
CA THR A 267 -12.07 -2.15 -1.45
C THR A 267 -10.56 -1.93 -1.33
N LEU A 268 -10.06 -1.44 -0.19
CA LEU A 268 -8.66 -1.04 -0.03
C LEU A 268 -7.68 -2.20 -0.24
N ALA A 269 -8.04 -3.42 0.11
CA ALA A 269 -7.19 -4.58 -0.15
C ALA A 269 -6.91 -4.75 -1.64
N LEU A 270 -7.94 -4.62 -2.49
CA LEU A 270 -7.78 -4.74 -3.94
C LEU A 270 -7.11 -3.52 -4.56
N GLU A 271 -7.43 -2.32 -4.08
CA GLU A 271 -6.82 -1.06 -4.57
C GLU A 271 -5.31 -1.00 -4.27
N THR A 272 -4.89 -1.45 -3.10
CA THR A 272 -3.48 -1.47 -2.70
C THR A 272 -2.69 -2.54 -3.46
N ILE A 273 -3.29 -3.70 -3.74
CA ILE A 273 -2.72 -4.69 -4.66
C ILE A 273 -2.58 -4.09 -6.07
N ALA A 274 -3.61 -3.39 -6.57
CA ALA A 274 -3.55 -2.74 -7.87
C ALA A 274 -2.43 -1.71 -7.94
N ALA A 275 -2.30 -0.85 -6.93
CA ALA A 275 -1.21 0.12 -6.84
C ALA A 275 0.16 -0.56 -6.81
N ALA A 276 0.31 -1.64 -6.04
CA ALA A 276 1.56 -2.39 -5.94
C ALA A 276 1.94 -3.04 -7.29
N VAL A 277 1.01 -3.74 -7.93
CA VAL A 277 1.21 -4.43 -9.22
C VAL A 277 1.49 -3.43 -10.34
N ILE A 278 0.71 -2.35 -10.44
CA ILE A 278 0.95 -1.27 -11.41
C ILE A 278 2.33 -0.66 -11.16
N GLY A 279 2.73 -0.48 -9.89
CA GLY A 279 4.06 -0.07 -9.46
C GLY A 279 5.18 -1.09 -9.74
N GLY A 280 4.87 -2.26 -10.32
CA GLY A 280 5.85 -3.28 -10.69
C GLY A 280 6.29 -4.20 -9.56
N VAL A 281 5.50 -4.30 -8.48
CA VAL A 281 5.72 -5.29 -7.41
C VAL A 281 5.25 -6.65 -7.90
N SER A 282 6.10 -7.67 -7.79
CA SER A 282 5.76 -9.00 -8.27
C SER A 282 4.82 -9.74 -7.31
N LEU A 283 3.79 -10.39 -7.87
CA LEU A 283 2.94 -11.34 -7.14
C LEU A 283 3.69 -12.57 -6.63
N ARG A 284 4.87 -12.88 -7.18
CA ARG A 284 5.70 -14.02 -6.76
C ARG A 284 6.65 -13.68 -5.62
N GLY A 285 6.81 -12.41 -5.29
CA GLY A 285 7.82 -11.93 -4.34
C GLY A 285 9.16 -11.58 -4.99
N GLY A 286 10.06 -11.01 -4.19
CA GLY A 286 11.44 -10.70 -4.57
C GLY A 286 11.61 -9.44 -5.43
N VAL A 287 10.53 -8.79 -5.86
CA VAL A 287 10.59 -7.56 -6.68
C VAL A 287 9.57 -6.56 -6.19
N GLY A 288 10.00 -5.31 -5.98
CA GLY A 288 9.16 -4.19 -5.58
C GLY A 288 9.98 -2.93 -5.32
N ARG A 289 9.41 -1.75 -5.52
CA ARG A 289 10.07 -0.46 -5.30
C ARG A 289 9.09 0.56 -4.75
N ALA A 290 9.37 1.10 -3.57
CA ALA A 290 8.47 2.06 -2.92
C ALA A 290 8.16 3.29 -3.79
N GLU A 291 9.13 3.75 -4.59
CA GLU A 291 8.95 4.93 -5.43
C GLU A 291 7.95 4.68 -6.57
N LEU A 292 7.96 3.48 -7.16
CA LEU A 292 7.05 3.13 -8.25
C LEU A 292 5.63 2.87 -7.74
N VAL A 293 5.50 2.28 -6.54
CA VAL A 293 4.21 2.15 -5.86
C VAL A 293 3.62 3.53 -5.54
N ALA A 294 4.45 4.51 -5.17
CA ALA A 294 3.99 5.87 -4.96
C ALA A 294 3.44 6.51 -6.25
N LEU A 295 4.15 6.35 -7.37
CA LEU A 295 3.66 6.85 -8.66
C LEU A 295 2.36 6.16 -9.10
N ALA A 296 2.24 4.85 -8.85
CA ALA A 296 1.04 4.08 -9.16
C ALA A 296 -0.16 4.49 -8.29
N ALA A 297 0.04 4.69 -6.97
CA ALA A 297 -0.99 5.18 -6.08
C ALA A 297 -1.46 6.59 -6.47
N LEU A 298 -0.54 7.46 -6.91
CA LEU A 298 -0.88 8.79 -7.43
C LEU A 298 -1.70 8.69 -8.71
N PHE A 299 -1.30 7.81 -9.63
CA PHE A 299 -2.04 7.55 -10.87
C PHE A 299 -3.47 7.10 -10.60
N LEU A 300 -3.67 6.09 -9.73
CA LEU A 300 -5.01 5.63 -9.35
C LEU A 300 -5.83 6.74 -8.68
N SER A 301 -5.19 7.57 -7.85
CA SER A 301 -5.87 8.69 -7.18
C SER A 301 -6.31 9.78 -8.16
N VAL A 302 -5.50 10.06 -9.19
CA VAL A 302 -5.85 11.00 -10.26
C VAL A 302 -7.02 10.47 -11.08
N ILE A 303 -7.02 9.17 -11.44
CA ILE A 303 -8.14 8.56 -12.17
C ILE A 303 -9.42 8.61 -11.34
N ALA A 304 -9.37 8.22 -10.06
CA ALA A 304 -10.52 8.28 -9.17
C ALA A 304 -11.06 9.71 -9.02
N ASN A 305 -10.17 10.70 -8.93
CA ASN A 305 -10.57 12.10 -8.87
C ASN A 305 -11.17 12.60 -10.19
N ALA A 306 -10.59 12.23 -11.34
CA ALA A 306 -11.11 12.57 -12.65
C ALA A 306 -12.56 12.08 -12.80
N MET A 307 -12.80 10.80 -12.51
CA MET A 307 -14.14 10.19 -12.51
C MET A 307 -15.11 10.90 -11.56
N ASN A 308 -14.63 11.33 -10.39
CA ASN A 308 -15.44 12.07 -9.44
C ASN A 308 -15.87 13.44 -9.99
N LEU A 309 -14.94 14.18 -10.61
CA LEU A 309 -15.23 15.52 -11.14
C LEU A 309 -16.19 15.50 -12.34
N VAL A 310 -16.07 14.48 -13.19
CA VAL A 310 -17.03 14.25 -14.29
C VAL A 310 -18.31 13.53 -13.83
N GLN A 311 -18.49 13.37 -12.52
CA GLN A 311 -19.68 12.81 -11.88
C GLN A 311 -20.04 11.39 -12.35
N VAL A 312 -19.04 10.56 -12.63
CA VAL A 312 -19.23 9.14 -12.91
C VAL A 312 -19.75 8.46 -11.64
N ASP A 313 -20.84 7.71 -11.77
CA ASP A 313 -21.43 6.97 -10.64
C ASP A 313 -20.42 6.01 -10.00
N SER A 314 -20.47 5.88 -8.67
CA SER A 314 -19.51 5.09 -7.90
C SER A 314 -19.49 3.61 -8.28
N ARG A 315 -20.59 3.06 -8.81
CA ARG A 315 -20.66 1.68 -9.32
C ARG A 315 -19.74 1.48 -10.52
N TYR A 316 -19.69 2.46 -11.43
CA TYR A 316 -18.78 2.43 -12.58
C TYR A 316 -17.33 2.67 -12.16
N GLN A 317 -17.09 3.48 -11.12
CA GLN A 317 -15.73 3.69 -10.61
C GLN A 317 -15.12 2.36 -10.15
N THR A 318 -15.87 1.54 -9.39
CA THR A 318 -15.44 0.20 -8.97
C THR A 318 -15.16 -0.71 -10.16
N LEU A 319 -16.01 -0.68 -11.19
CA LEU A 319 -15.82 -1.45 -12.42
C LEU A 319 -14.52 -1.06 -13.13
N VAL A 320 -14.26 0.25 -13.28
CA VAL A 320 -13.05 0.77 -13.92
C VAL A 320 -11.81 0.39 -13.12
N LEU A 321 -11.82 0.53 -11.80
CA LEU A 321 -10.70 0.11 -10.94
C LEU A 321 -10.40 -1.39 -11.10
N GLY A 322 -11.42 -2.23 -11.14
CA GLY A 322 -11.29 -3.66 -11.41
C GLY A 322 -10.70 -3.96 -12.79
N ALA A 323 -11.18 -3.27 -13.83
CA ALA A 323 -10.65 -3.42 -15.19
C ALA A 323 -9.19 -2.98 -15.30
N VAL A 324 -8.82 -1.87 -14.66
CA VAL A 324 -7.44 -1.37 -14.60
C VAL A 324 -6.52 -2.41 -13.94
N LEU A 325 -6.96 -3.06 -12.85
CA LEU A 325 -6.21 -4.13 -12.22
C LEU A 325 -6.01 -5.33 -13.17
N ILE A 326 -7.07 -5.79 -13.85
CA ILE A 326 -6.98 -6.90 -14.82
C ILE A 326 -5.98 -6.56 -15.94
N ILE A 327 -6.05 -5.35 -16.48
CA ILE A 327 -5.16 -4.88 -17.54
C ILE A 327 -3.71 -4.84 -17.04
N ALA A 328 -3.48 -4.30 -15.83
CA ALA A 328 -2.15 -4.23 -15.23
C ALA A 328 -1.53 -5.63 -15.08
N LEU A 329 -2.31 -6.60 -14.55
CA LEU A 329 -1.90 -7.99 -14.40
C LEU A 329 -1.63 -8.68 -15.73
N ALA A 330 -2.47 -8.42 -16.74
CA ALA A 330 -2.28 -8.98 -18.09
C ALA A 330 -0.99 -8.46 -18.73
N ILE A 331 -0.74 -7.14 -18.63
CA ILE A 331 0.48 -6.51 -19.13
C ILE A 331 1.71 -7.08 -18.41
N GLU A 332 1.68 -7.19 -17.07
CA GLU A 332 2.78 -7.79 -16.29
C GLU A 332 3.11 -9.19 -16.81
N ARG A 333 2.10 -10.05 -16.97
CA ARG A 333 2.28 -11.43 -17.45
C ARG A 333 2.86 -11.49 -18.87
N LEU A 334 2.42 -10.61 -19.76
CA LEU A 334 2.93 -10.53 -21.13
C LEU A 334 4.38 -10.06 -21.18
N LEU A 335 4.73 -9.03 -20.37
CA LEU A 335 6.10 -8.54 -20.25
C LEU A 335 7.04 -9.60 -19.67
N LEU A 336 6.57 -10.40 -18.70
CA LEU A 336 7.34 -11.51 -18.13
C LEU A 336 7.58 -12.63 -19.14
N ARG A 337 6.59 -13.01 -19.94
CA ARG A 337 6.76 -14.01 -21.03
C ARG A 337 7.85 -13.59 -22.01
N LYS A 338 7.85 -12.31 -22.40
CA LYS A 338 8.84 -11.74 -23.32
C LYS A 338 10.26 -11.72 -22.78
N ARG A 339 10.45 -11.87 -21.46
CA ARG A 339 11.77 -11.96 -20.81
C ARG A 339 12.26 -13.41 -20.68
N GLN A 340 11.37 -14.39 -20.80
CA GLN A 340 11.69 -15.82 -20.72
C GLN A 340 11.86 -16.47 -22.10
N SER A 341 11.40 -15.80 -23.17
CA SER A 341 11.67 -16.11 -24.58
C SER A 341 12.91 -15.39 -25.08
#